data_AF-A0AB36CJU8-F1
#
_entry.id   AF-A0AB36CJU8-F1
#
_cell.length_a   1.000
_cell.length_b   1.000
_cell.length_c   1.000
_cell.angle_alpha   90.00
_cell.angle_beta   90.00
_cell.angle_gamma   90.00
#
_symmetry.space_group_name_H-M   'P 1'
#
loop_
_entity.id
_entity.type
_entity.pdbx_description
1 polymer ?
#
loop_
_entity_poly.entity_id
_entity_poly.type
_entity_poly.pdbx_seq_one_letter_code
_entity_poly.pdbx_strand_id
1 'polypeptide(L)'
;MHIESTAIAGLKIIHLDVHGDNRGWFKENWQRLTMGKAGLPDFSPVQHNLSFNAEAGVTRGLHAEPWDKLVSVAHGKVFGAWCDLREGSDTYGTVVEQEIGPDKAVFVPRGVANGFQALEDNTAYSYLVSDHWSPDADYTAVNLDMISWPLTPTEISDKDRNHPQLVDVTPMPPRKILVTGANGQLGRALREVYKNAAHVEFATRQEFDITAPDIATARPWRQYDAIINCAAYNDVNGAETDRQSAWAANATAPARLAKIAAENNLTLVHVSSDYIFDGTREIHTEEEIPSPLSTYGASKAAGDTAAQTAPRHYVIRTSWVFGDGNNFMSTMASLAKRNIEPVVINDQKGRPTYAEDLAKGIKHLLETQAEYGVYNLSSAGDAVGRDEIAMAVFIGVGHDPAEVHSATTAQYNTHRAQQAAKKGQPVPEAEALRPAESTFDLSKIEATGFKPSNWRASLALYLALLES
;
A
#
# COMPACT_ATOMS: atom_id res chain seq x y z
N MET A 1 16.70 -12.37 -26.13
CA MET A 1 15.87 -11.22 -25.73
C MET A 1 16.65 -10.26 -24.85
N HIS A 2 16.51 -8.95 -25.08
CA HIS A 2 17.14 -7.88 -24.31
C HIS A 2 16.17 -6.70 -24.14
N ILE A 3 16.23 -5.98 -23.00
CA ILE A 3 15.34 -4.85 -22.70
C ILE A 3 16.16 -3.58 -22.50
N GLU A 4 15.79 -2.53 -23.23
CA GLU A 4 16.41 -1.21 -23.18
C GLU A 4 15.52 -0.21 -22.47
N SER A 5 16.13 0.62 -21.62
CA SER A 5 15.46 1.79 -21.06
C SER A 5 15.49 2.94 -22.07
N THR A 6 14.46 3.78 -22.04
CA THR A 6 14.36 4.94 -22.93
C THR A 6 14.48 6.24 -22.12
N ALA A 7 14.37 7.39 -22.80
CA ALA A 7 14.33 8.69 -22.16
C ALA A 7 13.03 8.93 -21.35
N ILE A 8 11.97 8.16 -21.58
CA ILE A 8 10.73 8.23 -20.80
C ILE A 8 10.81 7.21 -19.66
N ALA A 9 10.64 7.67 -18.42
CA ALA A 9 10.73 6.80 -17.25
C ALA A 9 9.72 5.64 -17.31
N GLY A 10 10.20 4.40 -17.29
CA GLY A 10 9.38 3.18 -17.34
C GLY A 10 9.01 2.68 -18.74
N LEU A 11 9.14 3.50 -19.79
CA LEU A 11 8.97 3.03 -21.17
C LEU A 11 10.19 2.18 -21.57
N LYS A 12 9.92 0.95 -22.02
CA LYS A 12 10.97 -0.03 -22.37
C LYS A 12 10.83 -0.52 -23.80
N ILE A 13 11.95 -0.63 -24.49
CA ILE A 13 12.04 -1.31 -25.80
C ILE A 13 12.53 -2.74 -25.55
N ILE A 14 11.82 -3.72 -26.08
CA ILE A 14 12.10 -5.13 -25.91
C ILE A 14 12.51 -5.70 -27.25
N HIS A 15 13.75 -6.15 -27.35
CA HIS A 15 14.28 -6.85 -28.52
C HIS A 15 13.95 -8.34 -28.38
N LEU A 16 13.01 -8.81 -29.20
CA LEU A 16 12.47 -10.16 -29.21
C LEU A 16 13.35 -11.08 -30.06
N ASP A 17 13.44 -12.35 -29.67
CA ASP A 17 14.06 -13.36 -30.50
C ASP A 17 13.04 -13.82 -31.57
N VAL A 18 13.39 -13.64 -32.84
CA VAL A 18 12.56 -14.05 -33.98
C VAL A 18 13.27 -15.16 -34.75
N HIS A 19 12.60 -16.30 -34.88
CA HIS A 19 13.14 -17.48 -35.53
C HIS A 19 12.45 -17.70 -36.88
N GLY A 20 13.20 -17.52 -37.97
CA GLY A 20 12.72 -17.72 -39.34
C GLY A 20 13.01 -19.12 -39.89
N ASP A 21 12.09 -19.66 -40.68
CA ASP A 21 12.28 -20.82 -41.53
C ASP A 21 11.54 -20.67 -42.87
N ASN A 22 11.47 -21.73 -43.67
CA ASN A 22 10.79 -21.71 -44.98
C ASN A 22 9.26 -21.54 -44.92
N ARG A 23 8.65 -21.55 -43.73
CA ARG A 23 7.21 -21.33 -43.51
C ARG A 23 6.90 -19.91 -43.03
N GLY A 24 7.91 -19.09 -42.75
CA GLY A 24 7.76 -17.75 -42.19
C GLY A 24 8.65 -17.55 -40.96
N TRP A 25 8.12 -16.92 -39.92
CA TRP A 25 8.83 -16.74 -38.65
C TRP A 25 7.94 -17.00 -37.44
N PHE A 26 8.57 -17.39 -36.34
CA PHE A 26 7.96 -17.56 -35.03
C PHE A 26 8.61 -16.60 -34.04
N LYS A 27 7.81 -16.04 -33.14
CA LYS A 27 8.28 -15.27 -31.99
C LYS A 27 7.40 -15.52 -30.78
N GLU A 28 8.02 -15.54 -29.60
CA GLU A 28 7.31 -15.49 -28.33
C GLU A 28 7.05 -14.02 -27.99
N ASN A 29 5.83 -13.56 -28.25
CA ASN A 29 5.50 -12.13 -28.14
C ASN A 29 5.32 -11.64 -26.70
N TRP A 30 4.92 -12.53 -25.78
CA TRP A 30 4.73 -12.24 -24.37
C TRP A 30 4.98 -13.50 -23.55
N GLN A 31 5.86 -13.40 -22.55
CA GLN A 31 6.08 -14.44 -21.56
C GLN A 31 6.54 -13.77 -20.26
N ARG A 32 5.67 -13.81 -19.24
CA ARG A 32 5.84 -13.06 -17.99
C ARG A 32 7.15 -13.36 -17.26
N LEU A 33 7.54 -14.63 -17.15
CA LEU A 33 8.73 -15.07 -16.43
C LEU A 33 10.02 -14.64 -17.14
N THR A 34 10.10 -14.84 -18.46
CA THR A 34 11.27 -14.49 -19.29
C THR A 34 11.46 -12.99 -19.33
N MET A 35 10.39 -12.23 -19.57
CA MET A 35 10.46 -10.77 -19.63
C MET A 35 10.72 -10.14 -18.24
N GLY A 36 10.11 -10.68 -17.18
CA GLY A 36 10.39 -10.26 -15.81
C GLY A 36 11.86 -10.47 -15.43
N LYS A 37 12.45 -11.63 -15.77
CA LYS A 37 13.90 -11.89 -15.58
C LYS A 37 14.79 -10.95 -16.40
N ALA A 38 14.31 -10.49 -17.55
CA ALA A 38 15.01 -9.52 -18.40
C ALA A 38 14.85 -8.06 -17.93
N GLY A 39 14.13 -7.82 -16.83
CA GLY A 39 13.97 -6.49 -16.22
C GLY A 39 12.69 -5.75 -16.62
N LEU A 40 11.70 -6.43 -17.18
CA LEU A 40 10.39 -5.83 -17.40
C LEU A 40 9.62 -5.75 -16.07
N PRO A 41 8.91 -4.63 -15.79
CA PRO A 41 7.95 -4.58 -14.69
C PRO A 41 6.93 -5.72 -14.77
N ASP A 42 6.43 -6.16 -13.61
CA ASP A 42 5.44 -7.23 -13.55
C ASP A 42 4.13 -6.81 -14.22
N PHE A 43 3.91 -7.33 -15.42
CA PHE A 43 2.78 -7.02 -16.29
C PHE A 43 1.82 -8.22 -16.37
N SER A 44 0.53 -7.98 -16.12
CA SER A 44 -0.51 -9.01 -16.13
C SER A 44 -1.61 -8.61 -17.12
N PRO A 45 -1.46 -8.97 -18.40
CA PRO A 45 -2.43 -8.56 -19.41
C PRO A 45 -3.77 -9.28 -19.25
N VAL A 46 -4.86 -8.54 -19.35
CA VAL A 46 -6.24 -9.06 -19.24
C VAL A 46 -7.01 -9.00 -20.56
N GLN A 47 -6.47 -8.28 -21.55
CA GLN A 47 -7.07 -8.12 -22.86
C GLN A 47 -5.98 -8.03 -23.94
N HIS A 48 -6.26 -8.64 -25.09
CA HIS A 48 -5.42 -8.58 -26.28
C HIS A 48 -6.19 -7.91 -27.41
N ASN A 49 -5.55 -6.98 -28.10
CA ASN A 49 -6.13 -6.20 -29.17
C ASN A 49 -5.27 -6.32 -30.43
N LEU A 50 -5.92 -6.30 -31.59
CA LEU A 50 -5.28 -6.28 -32.89
C LEU A 50 -5.92 -5.19 -33.75
N SER A 51 -5.08 -4.40 -34.41
CA SER A 51 -5.51 -3.46 -35.46
C SER A 51 -4.82 -3.82 -36.77
N PHE A 52 -5.63 -3.93 -37.82
CA PHE A 52 -5.15 -4.16 -39.18
C PHE A 52 -5.16 -2.84 -39.93
N ASN A 53 -4.08 -2.55 -40.65
CA ASN A 53 -3.89 -1.33 -41.41
C ASN A 53 -3.57 -1.74 -42.85
N ALA A 54 -4.52 -1.52 -43.76
CA ALA A 54 -4.44 -2.03 -45.12
C ALA A 54 -3.34 -1.34 -45.94
N GLU A 55 -3.13 -0.05 -45.72
CA GLU A 55 -2.21 0.78 -46.50
C GLU A 55 -1.11 1.36 -45.60
N ALA A 56 0.09 1.52 -46.16
CA ALA A 56 1.12 2.37 -45.60
C ALA A 56 0.63 3.82 -45.42
N GLY A 57 1.13 4.50 -44.38
CA GLY A 57 0.78 5.87 -44.03
C GLY A 57 -0.43 6.01 -43.09
N VAL A 58 -1.18 4.94 -42.82
CA VAL A 58 -2.27 4.97 -41.81
C VAL A 58 -1.66 5.34 -40.45
N THR A 59 -2.13 6.44 -39.85
CA THR A 59 -1.56 7.01 -38.63
C THR A 59 -2.62 7.10 -37.54
N ARG A 60 -2.31 6.58 -36.35
CA ARG A 60 -3.22 6.54 -35.19
C ARG A 60 -2.70 7.39 -34.04
N GLY A 61 -3.64 8.07 -33.37
CA GLY A 61 -3.41 9.08 -32.32
C GLY A 61 -2.46 8.70 -31.18
N LEU A 62 -1.92 9.72 -30.51
CA LEU A 62 -1.14 9.61 -29.28
C LEU A 62 -2.07 9.63 -28.05
N HIS A 63 -2.44 8.45 -27.55
CA HIS A 63 -3.35 8.31 -26.40
C HIS A 63 -2.59 7.79 -25.19
N ALA A 64 -2.74 8.45 -24.04
CA ALA A 64 -2.16 8.09 -22.76
C ALA A 64 -3.21 7.41 -21.89
N GLU A 65 -3.34 6.09 -22.01
CA GLU A 65 -4.38 5.34 -21.32
C GLU A 65 -4.07 5.07 -19.84
N PRO A 66 -5.11 4.79 -19.01
CA PRO A 66 -4.94 4.56 -17.58
C PRO A 66 -4.39 3.16 -17.21
N TRP A 67 -3.83 2.43 -18.18
CA TRP A 67 -3.28 1.08 -18.03
C TRP A 67 -1.93 0.93 -18.74
N ASP A 68 -1.18 -0.09 -18.37
CA ASP A 68 0.05 -0.46 -19.05
C ASP A 68 -0.26 -1.22 -20.35
N LYS A 69 0.63 -1.12 -21.33
CA LYS A 69 0.54 -1.83 -22.60
C LYS A 69 1.82 -2.53 -22.96
N LEU A 70 1.68 -3.62 -23.70
CA LEU A 70 2.78 -4.23 -24.46
C LEU A 70 2.42 -4.20 -25.95
N VAL A 71 3.08 -3.33 -26.69
CA VAL A 71 2.92 -3.10 -28.12
C VAL A 71 3.87 -3.99 -28.91
N SER A 72 3.43 -4.55 -30.04
CA SER A 72 4.25 -5.34 -30.96
C SER A 72 3.61 -5.40 -32.35
N VAL A 73 4.35 -5.84 -33.37
CA VAL A 73 3.84 -6.02 -34.73
C VAL A 73 3.77 -7.51 -35.09
N ALA A 74 2.60 -7.98 -35.48
CA ALA A 74 2.38 -9.35 -35.94
C ALA A 74 2.71 -9.54 -37.44
N HIS A 75 2.61 -8.49 -38.24
CA HIS A 75 3.00 -8.47 -39.65
C HIS A 75 3.27 -7.03 -40.11
N GLY A 76 4.23 -6.84 -41.01
CA GLY A 76 4.62 -5.52 -41.52
C GLY A 76 5.52 -4.76 -40.55
N LYS A 77 5.43 -3.44 -40.59
CA LYS A 77 6.30 -2.53 -39.83
C LYS A 77 5.58 -1.25 -39.46
N VAL A 78 5.86 -0.71 -38.28
CA VAL A 78 5.34 0.61 -37.86
C VAL A 78 6.44 1.54 -37.40
N PHE A 79 6.21 2.83 -37.54
CA PHE A 79 6.90 3.86 -36.77
C PHE A 79 6.04 4.19 -35.55
N GLY A 80 6.51 3.82 -34.36
CA GLY A 80 5.85 4.14 -33.10
C GLY A 80 6.41 5.42 -32.48
N ALA A 81 5.54 6.19 -31.84
CA ALA A 81 5.90 7.37 -31.07
C ALA A 81 5.20 7.35 -29.71
N TRP A 82 5.93 7.79 -28.69
CA TRP A 82 5.43 7.89 -27.32
C TRP A 82 5.75 9.23 -26.70
N CYS A 83 4.82 9.78 -25.92
CA CYS A 83 5.00 11.03 -25.19
C CYS A 83 4.60 10.86 -23.73
N ASP A 84 5.43 11.28 -22.78
CA ASP A 84 5.06 11.22 -21.36
C ASP A 84 4.06 12.32 -21.00
N LEU A 85 2.85 11.95 -20.58
CA LEU A 85 1.79 12.89 -20.19
C LEU A 85 1.43 12.77 -18.70
N ARG A 86 2.28 12.15 -17.88
CA ARG A 86 2.03 11.95 -16.44
C ARG A 86 2.28 13.22 -15.63
N GLU A 87 1.32 13.57 -14.78
CA GLU A 87 1.45 14.70 -13.86
C GLU A 87 2.67 14.54 -12.93
N GLY A 88 3.49 15.59 -12.84
CA GLY A 88 4.68 15.61 -11.96
C GLY A 88 5.84 14.73 -12.42
N SER A 89 5.79 14.14 -13.62
CA SER A 89 6.91 13.36 -14.16
C SER A 89 8.08 14.27 -14.56
N ASP A 90 9.30 13.89 -14.15
CA ASP A 90 10.54 14.54 -14.59
C ASP A 90 10.75 14.45 -16.10
N THR A 91 10.10 13.49 -16.76
CA THR A 91 10.16 13.29 -18.22
C THR A 91 8.91 13.78 -18.94
N TYR A 92 8.03 14.57 -18.30
CA TYR A 92 6.82 15.10 -18.93
C TYR A 92 7.13 15.83 -20.26
N GLY A 93 6.35 15.52 -21.29
CA GLY A 93 6.52 16.05 -22.65
C GLY A 93 7.68 15.45 -23.44
N THR A 94 8.50 14.59 -22.84
CA THR A 94 9.57 13.87 -23.55
C THR A 94 8.94 12.92 -24.56
N VAL A 95 9.53 12.89 -25.76
CA VAL A 95 9.13 12.00 -26.84
C VAL A 95 10.19 10.92 -27.06
N VAL A 96 9.73 9.69 -27.29
CA VAL A 96 10.55 8.58 -27.79
C VAL A 96 9.91 8.06 -29.06
N GLU A 97 10.74 7.80 -30.08
CA GLU A 97 10.32 7.30 -31.38
C GLU A 97 11.07 6.00 -31.67
N GLN A 98 10.39 5.00 -32.21
CA GLN A 98 11.00 3.72 -32.54
C GLN A 98 10.26 3.05 -33.69
N GLU A 99 11.04 2.65 -34.69
CA GLU A 99 10.55 1.72 -35.70
C GLU A 99 10.46 0.30 -35.12
N ILE A 100 9.29 -0.32 -35.26
CA ILE A 100 8.97 -1.64 -34.72
C ILE A 100 8.61 -2.57 -35.88
N GLY A 101 9.38 -3.65 -36.02
CA GLY A 101 9.04 -4.82 -36.80
C GLY A 101 8.68 -6.01 -35.90
N PRO A 102 8.62 -7.24 -36.45
CA PRO A 102 8.38 -8.45 -35.67
C PRO A 102 9.38 -8.69 -34.54
N ASP A 103 10.59 -8.15 -34.65
CA ASP A 103 11.73 -8.28 -33.75
C ASP A 103 11.68 -7.35 -32.53
N LYS A 104 10.72 -6.42 -32.47
CA LYS A 104 10.60 -5.48 -31.36
C LYS A 104 9.21 -5.47 -30.75
N ALA A 105 9.18 -5.26 -29.44
CA ALA A 105 8.01 -4.87 -28.69
C ALA A 105 8.34 -3.65 -27.83
N VAL A 106 7.32 -2.93 -27.39
CA VAL A 106 7.47 -1.76 -26.51
C VAL A 106 6.50 -1.89 -25.35
N PHE A 107 7.03 -1.84 -24.13
CA PHE A 107 6.22 -1.73 -22.93
C PHE A 107 5.97 -0.27 -22.63
N VAL A 108 4.70 0.12 -22.67
CA VAL A 108 4.21 1.48 -22.49
C VAL A 108 3.54 1.56 -21.11
N PRO A 109 4.11 2.28 -20.14
CA PRO A 109 3.47 2.42 -18.84
C PRO A 109 2.26 3.35 -18.93
N ARG A 110 1.32 3.19 -17.99
CA ARG A 110 0.16 4.07 -17.79
C ARG A 110 0.55 5.55 -17.92
N GLY A 111 -0.25 6.30 -18.66
CA GLY A 111 -0.09 7.76 -18.79
C GLY A 111 1.00 8.18 -19.79
N VAL A 112 1.72 7.25 -20.41
CA VAL A 112 2.55 7.52 -21.58
C VAL A 112 1.69 7.36 -22.83
N ALA A 113 1.58 8.44 -23.59
CA ALA A 113 0.83 8.45 -24.84
C ALA A 113 1.49 7.52 -25.86
N ASN A 114 0.70 6.74 -26.58
CA ASN A 114 1.16 5.81 -27.61
C ASN A 114 0.44 6.08 -28.93
N GLY A 115 1.21 6.30 -29.99
CA GLY A 115 0.73 6.45 -31.37
C GLY A 115 1.63 5.72 -32.35
N PHE A 116 1.14 5.47 -33.57
CA PHE A 116 1.96 4.83 -34.60
C PHE A 116 1.50 5.17 -36.02
N GLN A 117 2.41 5.02 -36.97
CA GLN A 117 2.15 5.03 -38.40
C GLN A 117 2.56 3.70 -39.03
N ALA A 118 1.69 3.09 -39.83
CA ALA A 118 2.02 1.92 -40.62
C ALA A 118 3.02 2.30 -41.73
N LEU A 119 4.14 1.59 -41.81
CA LEU A 119 5.19 1.84 -42.82
C LEU A 119 5.05 0.94 -44.05
N GLU A 120 4.27 -0.14 -43.92
CA GLU A 120 4.02 -1.12 -44.96
C GLU A 120 2.53 -1.42 -45.05
N ASP A 121 2.07 -1.81 -46.24
CA ASP A 121 0.71 -2.31 -46.45
C ASP A 121 0.47 -3.56 -45.61
N ASN A 122 -0.80 -3.83 -45.31
CA ASN A 122 -1.25 -5.02 -44.56
C ASN A 122 -0.60 -5.16 -43.17
N THR A 123 -0.19 -4.06 -42.53
CA THR A 123 0.45 -4.07 -41.21
C THR A 123 -0.55 -4.45 -40.10
N ALA A 124 -0.22 -5.48 -39.33
CA ALA A 124 -0.99 -5.95 -38.19
C ALA A 124 -0.33 -5.56 -36.86
N TYR A 125 -0.84 -4.51 -36.24
CA TYR A 125 -0.36 -3.98 -34.96
C TYR A 125 -1.11 -4.63 -33.80
N SER A 126 -0.36 -5.20 -32.86
CA SER A 126 -0.86 -6.03 -31.76
C SER A 126 -0.49 -5.39 -30.43
N TYR A 127 -1.44 -5.33 -29.49
CA TYR A 127 -1.11 -4.85 -28.15
C TYR A 127 -1.91 -5.55 -27.05
N LEU A 128 -1.21 -5.86 -25.96
CA LEU A 128 -1.78 -6.35 -24.71
C LEU A 128 -1.98 -5.19 -23.75
N VAL A 129 -3.00 -5.26 -22.89
CA VAL A 129 -3.29 -4.22 -21.87
C VAL A 129 -3.54 -4.85 -20.49
N SER A 130 -3.13 -4.14 -19.43
CA SER A 130 -3.29 -4.60 -18.04
C SER A 130 -4.66 -4.32 -17.41
N ASP A 131 -5.55 -3.62 -18.12
CA ASP A 131 -6.92 -3.37 -17.66
C ASP A 131 -7.89 -3.46 -18.84
N HIS A 132 -9.16 -3.70 -18.55
CA HIS A 132 -10.19 -3.79 -19.57
C HIS A 132 -10.50 -2.42 -20.16
N TRP A 133 -10.61 -2.38 -21.49
CA TRP A 133 -11.11 -1.20 -22.17
C TRP A 133 -12.55 -0.89 -21.71
N SER A 134 -12.85 0.38 -21.49
CA SER A 134 -14.19 0.89 -21.21
C SER A 134 -14.46 2.11 -22.07
N PRO A 135 -15.67 2.26 -22.65
CA PRO A 135 -16.04 3.49 -23.35
C PRO A 135 -16.04 4.72 -22.44
N ASP A 136 -16.23 4.50 -21.14
CA ASP A 136 -16.27 5.56 -20.11
C ASP A 136 -14.89 5.87 -19.51
N ALA A 137 -13.82 5.20 -19.98
CA ALA A 137 -12.48 5.48 -19.51
C ALA A 137 -12.04 6.87 -19.98
N ASP A 138 -11.82 7.78 -19.04
CA ASP A 138 -11.20 9.06 -19.31
C ASP A 138 -9.68 8.85 -19.49
N TYR A 139 -9.13 9.35 -20.59
CA TYR A 139 -7.71 9.26 -20.88
C TYR A 139 -7.22 10.51 -21.58
N THR A 140 -6.00 10.91 -21.22
CA THR A 140 -5.33 12.06 -21.80
C THR A 140 -4.84 11.72 -23.22
N ALA A 141 -4.85 12.69 -24.12
CA ALA A 141 -4.29 12.56 -25.45
C ALA A 141 -3.59 13.86 -25.86
N VAL A 142 -2.65 13.76 -26.80
CA VAL A 142 -1.89 14.90 -27.34
C VAL A 142 -1.92 14.86 -28.87
N ASN A 143 -1.83 16.03 -29.49
CA ASN A 143 -1.89 16.17 -30.95
C ASN A 143 -0.72 15.45 -31.65
N LEU A 144 -1.01 14.81 -32.78
CA LEU A 144 -0.05 14.08 -33.61
C LEU A 144 1.01 14.99 -34.26
N ASP A 145 0.73 16.29 -34.40
CA ASP A 145 1.60 17.26 -35.07
C ASP A 145 2.94 17.48 -34.34
N MET A 146 3.06 17.03 -33.09
CA MET A 146 4.32 17.08 -32.35
C MET A 146 5.37 16.07 -32.88
N ILE A 147 4.97 15.11 -33.71
CA ILE A 147 5.81 14.03 -34.24
C ILE A 147 6.10 14.27 -35.71
N SER A 148 7.35 14.07 -36.11
CA SER A 148 7.76 14.12 -37.52
C SER A 148 7.52 12.75 -38.19
N TRP A 149 6.29 12.48 -38.59
CA TRP A 149 5.91 11.20 -39.20
C TRP A 149 6.68 10.93 -40.51
N PRO A 150 7.22 9.71 -40.71
CA PRO A 150 8.11 9.42 -41.83
C PRO A 150 7.41 9.35 -43.19
N LEU A 151 6.10 9.03 -43.21
CA LEU A 151 5.27 9.06 -44.41
C LEU A 151 4.21 10.17 -44.28
N THR A 152 3.74 10.67 -45.42
CA THR A 152 2.54 11.52 -45.44
C THR A 152 1.35 10.69 -44.92
N PRO A 153 0.67 11.11 -43.85
CA PRO A 153 -0.45 10.35 -43.32
C PRO A 153 -1.56 10.20 -44.36
N THR A 154 -1.96 8.95 -44.64
CA THR A 154 -3.02 8.64 -45.61
C THR A 154 -4.40 8.65 -44.96
N GLU A 155 -4.48 8.26 -43.68
CA GLU A 155 -5.70 8.21 -42.89
C GLU A 155 -5.40 8.62 -41.44
N ILE A 156 -6.22 9.51 -40.88
CA ILE A 156 -6.19 9.95 -39.47
C ILE A 156 -7.63 10.26 -39.06
N SER A 157 -8.07 9.69 -37.93
CA SER A 157 -9.40 9.94 -37.40
C SER A 157 -9.64 11.41 -37.03
N ASP A 158 -10.87 11.90 -37.19
CA ASP A 158 -11.23 13.26 -36.79
C ASP A 158 -10.95 13.51 -35.30
N LYS A 159 -11.13 12.49 -34.45
CA LYS A 159 -10.80 12.58 -33.03
C LYS A 159 -9.31 12.90 -32.83
N ASP A 160 -8.44 12.21 -33.55
CA ASP A 160 -6.99 12.37 -33.40
C ASP A 160 -6.46 13.70 -33.93
N ARG A 161 -7.07 14.22 -35.00
CA ARG A 161 -6.74 15.54 -35.55
C ARG A 161 -7.04 16.69 -34.58
N ASN A 162 -8.03 16.49 -33.72
CA ASN A 162 -8.55 17.53 -32.83
C ASN A 162 -8.03 17.41 -31.38
N HIS A 163 -7.07 16.52 -31.10
CA HIS A 163 -6.44 16.45 -29.77
C HIS A 163 -5.69 17.75 -29.44
N PRO A 164 -5.60 18.12 -28.14
CA PRO A 164 -4.95 19.35 -27.72
C PRO A 164 -3.45 19.33 -28.02
N GLN A 165 -2.88 20.52 -28.23
CA GLN A 165 -1.43 20.71 -28.25
C GLN A 165 -0.85 20.43 -26.86
N LEU A 166 0.42 20.02 -26.78
CA LEU A 166 1.04 19.61 -25.51
C LEU A 166 0.90 20.66 -24.39
N VAL A 167 0.93 21.96 -24.74
CA VAL A 167 0.75 23.06 -23.79
C VAL A 167 -0.65 23.14 -23.17
N ASP A 168 -1.65 22.59 -23.86
CA ASP A 168 -3.07 22.60 -23.46
C ASP A 168 -3.53 21.24 -22.90
N VAL A 169 -2.62 20.26 -22.80
CA VAL A 169 -2.92 18.93 -22.27
C VAL A 169 -3.13 18.98 -20.76
N THR A 170 -4.27 18.47 -20.29
CA THR A 170 -4.44 18.10 -18.88
C THR A 170 -3.63 16.82 -18.60
N PRO A 171 -2.60 16.87 -17.74
CA PRO A 171 -1.77 15.70 -17.44
C PRO A 171 -2.58 14.57 -16.79
N MET A 172 -2.14 13.33 -17.03
CA MET A 172 -2.71 12.15 -16.37
C MET A 172 -2.28 12.14 -14.89
N PRO A 173 -3.22 12.22 -13.94
CA PRO A 173 -2.89 12.25 -12.52
C PRO A 173 -2.29 10.91 -12.06
N PRO A 174 -1.51 10.89 -10.97
CA PRO A 174 -1.09 9.65 -10.33
C PRO A 174 -2.31 8.84 -9.86
N ARG A 175 -2.14 7.51 -9.76
CA ARG A 175 -3.15 6.68 -9.10
C ARG A 175 -3.22 7.02 -7.62
N LYS A 176 -4.40 6.85 -7.03
CA LYS A 176 -4.69 7.20 -5.65
C LYS A 176 -4.22 6.12 -4.68
N ILE A 177 -3.98 6.53 -3.44
CA ILE A 177 -3.80 5.62 -2.30
C ILE A 177 -4.98 5.84 -1.35
N LEU A 178 -5.71 4.78 -1.00
CA LEU A 178 -6.79 4.86 -0.03
C LEU A 178 -6.28 4.53 1.37
N VAL A 179 -6.40 5.45 2.33
CA VAL A 179 -6.18 5.19 3.76
C VAL A 179 -7.52 5.03 4.45
N THR A 180 -7.83 3.83 4.95
CA THR A 180 -9.04 3.58 5.76
C THR A 180 -8.74 3.79 7.24
N GLY A 181 -9.78 4.09 8.04
CA GLY A 181 -9.59 4.34 9.47
C GLY A 181 -8.84 5.65 9.74
N ALA A 182 -9.02 6.65 8.87
CA ALA A 182 -8.23 7.89 8.84
C ALA A 182 -8.29 8.73 10.13
N ASN A 183 -9.29 8.53 10.99
CA ASN A 183 -9.41 9.23 12.27
C ASN A 183 -8.68 8.53 13.43
N GLY A 184 -8.16 7.31 13.23
CA GLY A 184 -7.34 6.60 14.22
C GLY A 184 -5.92 7.14 14.28
N GLN A 185 -5.17 6.74 15.31
CA GLN A 185 -3.81 7.25 15.58
C GLN A 185 -2.88 7.13 14.36
N LEU A 186 -2.84 5.95 13.72
CA LEU A 186 -2.06 5.74 12.50
C LEU A 186 -2.61 6.53 11.31
N GLY A 187 -3.93 6.60 11.14
CA GLY A 187 -4.55 7.36 10.05
C GLY A 187 -4.20 8.85 10.08
N ARG A 188 -4.14 9.44 11.28
CA ARG A 188 -3.70 10.82 11.49
C ARG A 188 -2.20 11.00 11.25
N ALA A 189 -1.37 10.06 11.71
CA ALA A 189 0.06 10.09 11.42
C ALA A 189 0.35 9.97 9.91
N LEU A 190 -0.36 9.09 9.20
CA LEU A 190 -0.27 8.99 7.73
C LEU A 190 -0.71 10.28 7.05
N ARG A 191 -1.72 10.98 7.58
CA ARG A 191 -2.15 12.28 7.05
C ARG A 191 -1.05 13.33 7.12
N GLU A 192 -0.32 13.38 8.23
CA GLU A 192 0.83 14.28 8.35
C GLU A 192 1.97 13.88 7.41
N VAL A 193 2.29 12.59 7.32
CA VAL A 193 3.34 12.05 6.44
C VAL A 193 3.03 12.32 4.95
N TYR A 194 1.76 12.27 4.55
CA TYR A 194 1.29 12.49 3.17
C TYR A 194 0.65 13.87 2.95
N LYS A 195 0.87 14.86 3.82
CA LYS A 195 0.18 16.16 3.75
C LYS A 195 0.34 16.92 2.42
N ASN A 196 1.41 16.64 1.67
CA ASN A 196 1.69 17.24 0.36
C ASN A 196 1.34 16.32 -0.83
N ALA A 197 0.72 15.18 -0.58
CA ALA A 197 0.39 14.18 -1.59
C ALA A 197 -1.12 14.16 -1.87
N ALA A 198 -1.58 15.00 -2.80
CA ALA A 198 -3.00 15.17 -3.14
C ALA A 198 -3.69 13.90 -3.64
N HIS A 199 -2.92 12.90 -4.08
CA HIS A 199 -3.42 11.61 -4.55
C HIS A 199 -3.75 10.63 -3.42
N VAL A 200 -3.48 10.97 -2.15
CA VAL A 200 -3.82 10.12 -1.01
C VAL A 200 -5.21 10.50 -0.49
N GLU A 201 -6.17 9.59 -0.64
CA GLU A 201 -7.51 9.71 -0.08
C GLU A 201 -7.53 9.16 1.34
N PHE A 202 -8.03 9.95 2.28
CA PHE A 202 -8.20 9.54 3.66
C PHE A 202 -9.68 9.37 3.98
N ALA A 203 -10.10 8.13 4.20
CA ALA A 203 -11.49 7.80 4.50
C ALA A 203 -11.68 7.39 5.96
N THR A 204 -12.60 8.08 6.62
CA THR A 204 -13.17 7.69 7.91
C THR A 204 -14.17 6.56 7.74
N ARG A 205 -14.61 5.94 8.84
CA ARG A 205 -15.65 4.90 8.79
C ARG A 205 -16.96 5.40 8.18
N GLN A 206 -17.30 6.69 8.35
CA GLN A 206 -18.53 7.27 7.78
C GLN A 206 -18.45 7.42 6.26
N GLU A 207 -17.25 7.67 5.72
CA GLU A 207 -17.03 7.83 4.27
C GLU A 207 -16.74 6.51 3.55
N PHE A 208 -16.22 5.52 4.29
CA PHE A 208 -15.94 4.18 3.80
C PHE A 208 -15.91 3.17 4.96
N ASP A 209 -17.03 2.48 5.20
CA ASP A 209 -17.07 1.37 6.16
C ASP A 209 -16.57 0.09 5.48
N ILE A 210 -15.40 -0.39 5.89
CA ILE A 210 -14.77 -1.61 5.35
C ILE A 210 -15.60 -2.88 5.56
N THR A 211 -16.60 -2.84 6.44
CA THR A 211 -17.50 -3.96 6.72
C THR A 211 -18.75 -3.97 5.84
N ALA A 212 -19.00 -2.88 5.09
CA ALA A 212 -20.16 -2.75 4.24
C ALA A 212 -20.20 -3.85 3.16
N PRO A 213 -21.40 -4.29 2.74
CA PRO A 213 -21.54 -5.35 1.76
C PRO A 213 -21.13 -4.94 0.34
N ASP A 214 -21.15 -3.64 0.03
CA ASP A 214 -20.94 -3.05 -1.30
C ASP A 214 -19.52 -2.50 -1.51
N ILE A 215 -18.57 -2.82 -0.62
CA ILE A 215 -17.19 -2.29 -0.71
C ILE A 215 -16.51 -2.57 -2.06
N ALA A 216 -16.87 -3.65 -2.76
CA ALA A 216 -16.32 -3.98 -4.07
C ALA A 216 -16.63 -2.94 -5.15
N THR A 217 -17.70 -2.15 -5.00
CA THR A 217 -18.13 -1.11 -5.96
C THR A 217 -18.09 0.29 -5.36
N ALA A 218 -17.75 0.42 -4.08
CA ALA A 218 -17.81 1.68 -3.34
C ALA A 218 -16.78 2.74 -3.78
N ARG A 219 -15.78 2.35 -4.59
CA ARG A 219 -14.79 3.24 -5.19
C ARG A 219 -14.46 2.80 -6.63
N PRO A 220 -14.02 3.72 -7.49
CA PRO A 220 -13.50 3.37 -8.81
C PRO A 220 -12.11 2.77 -8.67
N TRP A 221 -12.01 1.51 -8.24
CA TRP A 221 -10.76 0.85 -7.84
C TRP A 221 -9.62 0.93 -8.88
N ARG A 222 -9.95 1.02 -10.17
CA ARG A 222 -9.00 1.29 -11.26
C ARG A 222 -8.17 2.57 -11.12
N GLN A 223 -8.68 3.56 -10.39
CA GLN A 223 -7.99 4.81 -10.12
C GLN A 223 -7.00 4.71 -8.94
N TYR A 224 -6.98 3.60 -8.22
CA TYR A 224 -6.13 3.40 -7.04
C TYR A 224 -4.95 2.50 -7.37
N ASP A 225 -3.86 2.68 -6.63
CA ASP A 225 -2.67 1.81 -6.69
C ASP A 225 -2.51 1.00 -5.39
N ALA A 226 -3.02 1.53 -4.28
CA ALA A 226 -2.90 0.89 -2.98
C ALA A 226 -4.07 1.19 -2.03
N ILE A 227 -4.28 0.26 -1.09
CA ILE A 227 -5.17 0.41 0.07
C ILE A 227 -4.31 0.25 1.33
N ILE A 228 -4.28 1.26 2.19
CA ILE A 228 -3.69 1.21 3.53
C ILE A 228 -4.82 1.05 4.55
N ASN A 229 -5.03 -0.19 4.99
CA ASN A 229 -6.06 -0.53 5.94
C ASN A 229 -5.62 -0.31 7.39
N CYS A 230 -5.96 0.86 7.95
CA CYS A 230 -5.74 1.18 9.36
C CYS A 230 -6.99 0.96 10.23
N ALA A 231 -8.13 0.64 9.61
CA ALA A 231 -9.38 0.38 10.32
C ALA A 231 -9.35 -0.99 11.02
N ALA A 232 -9.72 -0.99 12.30
CA ALA A 232 -9.80 -2.20 13.12
C ALA A 232 -10.77 -1.99 14.28
N TYR A 233 -11.33 -3.09 14.78
CA TYR A 233 -11.92 -3.14 16.11
C TYR A 233 -10.78 -3.30 17.13
N ASN A 234 -10.49 -2.25 17.91
CA ASN A 234 -9.30 -2.18 18.78
C ASN A 234 -9.58 -2.25 20.28
N ASP A 235 -10.83 -2.41 20.69
CA ASP A 235 -11.18 -2.67 22.10
C ASP A 235 -10.90 -4.14 22.44
N VAL A 236 -9.69 -4.42 22.95
CA VAL A 236 -9.25 -5.79 23.24
C VAL A 236 -10.20 -6.51 24.20
N ASN A 237 -10.65 -5.84 25.26
CA ASN A 237 -11.54 -6.46 26.24
C ASN A 237 -12.96 -6.59 25.68
N GLY A 238 -13.46 -5.56 24.99
CA GLY A 238 -14.79 -5.60 24.37
C GLY A 238 -14.93 -6.70 23.30
N ALA A 239 -13.83 -7.12 22.67
CA ALA A 239 -13.85 -8.20 21.70
C ALA A 239 -14.23 -9.57 22.30
N GLU A 240 -14.07 -9.79 23.61
CA GLU A 240 -14.47 -11.04 24.26
C GLU A 240 -15.98 -11.26 24.25
N THR A 241 -16.74 -10.15 24.29
CA THR A 241 -18.21 -10.13 24.30
C THR A 241 -18.78 -9.79 22.92
N ASP A 242 -18.29 -8.73 22.27
CA ASP A 242 -18.69 -8.35 20.90
C ASP A 242 -17.80 -9.02 19.84
N ARG A 243 -17.86 -10.36 19.82
CA ARG A 243 -17.09 -11.17 18.88
C ARG A 243 -17.47 -10.88 17.44
N GLN A 244 -18.75 -10.64 17.17
CA GLN A 244 -19.26 -10.43 15.82
C GLN A 244 -18.65 -9.18 15.18
N SER A 245 -18.67 -8.04 15.87
CA SER A 245 -18.07 -6.81 15.34
C SER A 245 -16.54 -6.94 15.22
N ALA A 246 -15.89 -7.57 16.20
CA ALA A 246 -14.45 -7.83 16.13
C ALA A 246 -14.08 -8.64 14.88
N TRP A 247 -14.76 -9.76 14.61
CA TRP A 247 -14.51 -10.59 13.44
C TRP A 247 -14.91 -9.92 12.12
N ALA A 248 -15.99 -9.14 12.11
CA ALA A 248 -16.39 -8.39 10.91
C ALA A 248 -15.31 -7.40 10.48
N ALA A 249 -14.79 -6.60 11.43
CA ALA A 249 -13.79 -5.58 11.15
C ALA A 249 -12.36 -6.13 11.01
N ASN A 250 -11.97 -7.10 11.83
CA ASN A 250 -10.59 -7.55 11.91
C ASN A 250 -10.27 -8.75 11.01
N ALA A 251 -11.26 -9.53 10.55
CA ALA A 251 -11.02 -10.73 9.74
C ALA A 251 -11.76 -10.67 8.38
N THR A 252 -13.08 -10.47 8.41
CA THR A 252 -13.90 -10.50 7.20
C THR A 252 -13.61 -9.33 6.28
N ALA A 253 -13.48 -8.12 6.82
CA ALA A 253 -13.15 -6.95 6.03
C ALA A 253 -11.75 -7.05 5.37
N PRO A 254 -10.65 -7.43 6.06
CA PRO A 254 -9.37 -7.70 5.41
C PRO A 254 -9.44 -8.73 4.27
N ALA A 255 -10.20 -9.81 4.43
CA ALA A 255 -10.39 -10.80 3.36
C ALA A 255 -11.04 -10.19 2.11
N ARG A 256 -12.05 -9.34 2.29
CA ARG A 256 -12.69 -8.64 1.17
C ARG A 256 -11.77 -7.59 0.53
N LEU A 257 -11.01 -6.86 1.34
CA LEU A 257 -10.01 -5.91 0.82
C LEU A 257 -8.91 -6.64 0.04
N ALA A 258 -8.48 -7.81 0.49
CA ALA A 258 -7.51 -8.64 -0.22
C ALA A 258 -8.03 -9.11 -1.58
N LYS A 259 -9.31 -9.51 -1.62
CA LYS A 259 -10.00 -9.82 -2.88
C LYS A 259 -10.03 -8.62 -3.83
N ILE A 260 -10.45 -7.45 -3.34
CA ILE A 260 -10.48 -6.20 -4.14
C ILE A 260 -9.08 -5.89 -4.68
N ALA A 261 -8.05 -6.00 -3.84
CA ALA A 261 -6.67 -5.77 -4.24
C ALA A 261 -6.21 -6.75 -5.33
N ALA A 262 -6.53 -8.03 -5.19
CA ALA A 262 -6.21 -9.04 -6.20
C ALA A 262 -6.92 -8.78 -7.54
N GLU A 263 -8.22 -8.46 -7.51
CA GLU A 263 -9.03 -8.23 -8.71
C GLU A 263 -8.65 -6.94 -9.45
N ASN A 264 -8.08 -5.95 -8.75
CA ASN A 264 -7.73 -4.64 -9.32
C ASN A 264 -6.21 -4.38 -9.34
N ASN A 265 -5.39 -5.39 -9.07
CA ASN A 265 -3.93 -5.31 -9.04
C ASN A 265 -3.37 -4.23 -8.10
N LEU A 266 -4.03 -4.02 -6.96
CA LEU A 266 -3.65 -3.04 -5.95
C LEU A 266 -2.67 -3.63 -4.94
N THR A 267 -1.85 -2.78 -4.33
CA THR A 267 -1.10 -3.14 -3.13
C THR A 267 -1.98 -3.00 -1.89
N LEU A 268 -2.12 -4.07 -1.11
CA LEU A 268 -2.81 -4.03 0.19
C LEU A 268 -1.81 -3.91 1.34
N VAL A 269 -1.81 -2.77 2.02
CA VAL A 269 -1.16 -2.64 3.33
C VAL A 269 -2.20 -2.93 4.42
N HIS A 270 -1.95 -3.91 5.28
CA HIS A 270 -2.84 -4.25 6.40
C HIS A 270 -2.08 -4.23 7.72
N VAL A 271 -2.58 -3.46 8.68
CA VAL A 271 -1.97 -3.37 10.01
C VAL A 271 -2.52 -4.46 10.91
N SER A 272 -1.65 -5.34 11.39
CA SER A 272 -1.89 -6.45 12.31
C SER A 272 -1.45 -6.08 13.74
N SER A 273 -1.24 -7.05 14.63
CA SER A 273 -0.90 -6.82 16.04
C SER A 273 0.04 -7.91 16.59
N ASP A 274 0.79 -7.59 17.63
CA ASP A 274 1.46 -8.52 18.54
C ASP A 274 0.54 -9.52 19.24
N TYR A 275 -0.75 -9.19 19.41
CA TYR A 275 -1.71 -10.07 20.11
C TYR A 275 -2.07 -11.33 19.31
N ILE A 276 -1.50 -11.49 18.11
CA ILE A 276 -1.60 -12.73 17.34
C ILE A 276 -0.70 -13.84 17.91
N PHE A 277 0.18 -13.53 18.88
CA PHE A 277 1.07 -14.49 19.55
C PHE A 277 0.64 -14.75 21.00
N ASP A 278 1.13 -15.87 21.55
CA ASP A 278 0.93 -16.23 22.96
C ASP A 278 1.93 -15.57 23.92
N GLY A 279 3.01 -15.00 23.40
CA GLY A 279 4.08 -14.37 24.18
C GLY A 279 4.91 -15.35 25.00
N THR A 280 5.02 -16.62 24.56
CA THR A 280 5.93 -17.61 25.16
C THR A 280 7.37 -17.44 24.70
N ARG A 281 7.60 -16.67 23.63
CA ARG A 281 8.91 -16.30 23.10
C ARG A 281 9.22 -14.85 23.44
N GLU A 282 10.46 -14.57 23.81
CA GLU A 282 10.91 -13.22 24.15
C GLU A 282 10.90 -12.28 22.93
N ILE A 283 11.28 -12.80 21.75
CA ILE A 283 11.33 -12.07 20.49
C ILE A 283 10.56 -12.85 19.42
N HIS A 284 9.62 -12.18 18.76
CA HIS A 284 8.78 -12.73 17.70
C HIS A 284 9.30 -12.31 16.32
N THR A 285 9.43 -13.28 15.41
CA THR A 285 9.82 -13.05 14.00
C THR A 285 8.61 -13.17 13.07
N GLU A 286 8.76 -12.75 11.81
CA GLU A 286 7.68 -12.83 10.82
C GLU A 286 7.27 -14.26 10.47
N GLU A 287 8.17 -15.23 10.60
CA GLU A 287 7.96 -16.66 10.34
C GLU A 287 7.22 -17.38 11.46
N GLU A 288 7.01 -16.72 12.60
CA GLU A 288 6.30 -17.32 13.72
C GLU A 288 4.82 -17.55 13.38
N ILE A 289 4.35 -18.75 13.70
CA ILE A 289 2.96 -19.15 13.49
C ILE A 289 2.09 -18.46 14.56
N PRO A 290 1.01 -17.76 14.18
CA PRO A 290 0.10 -17.13 15.14
C PRO A 290 -0.50 -18.13 16.16
N SER A 291 -0.46 -17.75 17.45
CA SER A 291 -1.01 -18.49 18.60
C SER A 291 -1.76 -17.56 19.57
N PRO A 292 -2.84 -16.87 19.13
CA PRO A 292 -3.48 -15.82 19.92
C PRO A 292 -4.18 -16.34 21.18
N LEU A 293 -4.09 -15.58 22.28
CA LEU A 293 -4.73 -15.91 23.57
C LEU A 293 -6.15 -15.35 23.74
N SER A 294 -6.50 -14.32 22.98
CA SER A 294 -7.75 -13.56 23.13
C SER A 294 -8.59 -13.55 21.87
N THR A 295 -9.87 -13.19 21.98
CA THR A 295 -10.76 -13.03 20.82
C THR A 295 -10.27 -11.90 19.90
N TYR A 296 -9.77 -10.80 20.45
CA TYR A 296 -9.13 -9.75 19.66
C TYR A 296 -7.94 -10.31 18.86
N GLY A 297 -7.01 -10.99 19.54
CA GLY A 297 -5.85 -11.62 18.92
C GLY A 297 -6.24 -12.61 17.81
N ALA A 298 -7.23 -13.47 18.06
CA ALA A 298 -7.73 -14.43 17.08
C ALA A 298 -8.33 -13.75 15.84
N SER A 299 -9.13 -12.70 16.04
CA SER A 299 -9.70 -11.93 14.93
C SER A 299 -8.62 -11.22 14.11
N LYS A 300 -7.58 -10.68 14.75
CA LYS A 300 -6.43 -10.05 14.08
C LYS A 300 -5.57 -11.07 13.33
N ALA A 301 -5.32 -12.24 13.90
CA ALA A 301 -4.57 -13.32 13.24
C ALA A 301 -5.28 -13.83 11.97
N ALA A 302 -6.61 -13.93 12.02
CA ALA A 302 -7.41 -14.27 10.85
C ALA A 302 -7.33 -13.17 9.76
N GLY A 303 -7.36 -11.89 10.15
CA GLY A 303 -7.15 -10.75 9.24
C GLY A 303 -5.76 -10.69 8.62
N ASP A 304 -4.72 -10.94 9.43
CA ASP A 304 -3.32 -11.06 9.02
C ASP A 304 -3.19 -12.09 7.90
N THR A 305 -3.70 -13.30 8.14
CA THR A 305 -3.69 -14.39 7.15
C THR A 305 -4.52 -14.04 5.90
N ALA A 306 -5.69 -13.45 6.09
CA ALA A 306 -6.56 -13.08 4.97
C ALA A 306 -5.94 -12.01 4.07
N ALA A 307 -5.27 -11.01 4.65
CA ALA A 307 -4.60 -9.95 3.90
C ALA A 307 -3.46 -10.49 3.02
N GLN A 308 -2.76 -11.55 3.45
CA GLN A 308 -1.70 -12.19 2.67
C GLN A 308 -2.22 -12.89 1.39
N THR A 309 -3.54 -13.08 1.24
CA THR A 309 -4.11 -13.62 0.00
C THR A 309 -4.08 -12.61 -1.16
N ALA A 310 -3.87 -11.32 -0.88
CA ALA A 310 -3.60 -10.33 -1.92
C ALA A 310 -2.20 -10.58 -2.50
N PRO A 311 -2.03 -10.69 -3.83
CA PRO A 311 -0.72 -10.95 -4.44
C PRO A 311 0.34 -9.88 -4.11
N ARG A 312 -0.09 -8.63 -3.97
CA ARG A 312 0.75 -7.48 -3.59
C ARG A 312 0.31 -7.02 -2.21
N HIS A 313 1.03 -7.42 -1.18
CA HIS A 313 0.66 -7.06 0.19
C HIS A 313 1.85 -6.66 1.06
N TYR A 314 1.57 -5.79 2.02
CA TYR A 314 2.41 -5.54 3.18
C TYR A 314 1.55 -5.74 4.43
N VAL A 315 1.73 -6.86 5.12
CA VAL A 315 1.08 -7.07 6.42
C VAL A 315 2.02 -6.58 7.51
N ILE A 316 1.64 -5.50 8.20
CA ILE A 316 2.47 -4.81 9.16
C ILE A 316 2.04 -5.20 10.58
N ARG A 317 2.81 -6.06 11.25
CA ARG A 317 2.60 -6.41 12.66
C ARG A 317 3.23 -5.35 13.53
N THR A 318 2.44 -4.75 14.41
CA THR A 318 2.88 -3.64 15.27
C THR A 318 2.37 -3.86 16.69
N SER A 319 2.91 -3.10 17.65
CA SER A 319 2.56 -3.24 19.06
C SER A 319 2.48 -1.89 19.75
N TRP A 320 1.55 -1.78 20.70
CA TRP A 320 1.52 -0.71 21.71
C TRP A 320 1.59 0.70 21.09
N VAL A 321 0.76 0.93 20.06
CA VAL A 321 0.77 2.16 19.27
C VAL A 321 0.31 3.37 20.08
N PHE A 322 1.09 4.45 20.04
CA PHE A 322 0.76 5.75 20.63
C PHE A 322 0.97 6.90 19.62
N GLY A 323 0.25 8.00 19.80
CA GLY A 323 0.23 9.15 18.90
C GLY A 323 -0.99 10.03 19.13
N ASP A 324 -1.43 10.75 18.10
CA ASP A 324 -2.64 11.59 18.21
C ASP A 324 -3.91 10.74 18.36
N GLY A 325 -4.48 10.75 19.57
CA GLY A 325 -5.65 9.99 19.97
C GLY A 325 -5.54 9.44 21.40
N ASN A 326 -6.56 8.73 21.85
CA ASN A 326 -6.54 8.07 23.16
C ASN A 326 -5.60 6.86 23.12
N ASN A 327 -4.66 6.82 24.05
CA ASN A 327 -3.71 5.72 24.20
C ASN A 327 -3.21 5.62 25.65
N PHE A 328 -2.34 4.64 25.90
CA PHE A 328 -1.77 4.42 27.23
C PHE A 328 -0.97 5.62 27.75
N MET A 329 -0.15 6.24 26.89
CA MET A 329 0.72 7.35 27.26
C MET A 329 -0.11 8.58 27.67
N SER A 330 -1.11 8.96 26.88
CA SER A 330 -2.01 10.07 27.21
C SER A 330 -2.85 9.80 28.46
N THR A 331 -3.20 8.53 28.71
CA THR A 331 -3.86 8.11 29.95
C THR A 331 -2.96 8.30 31.16
N MET A 332 -1.69 7.85 31.10
CA MET A 332 -0.74 8.02 32.21
C MET A 332 -0.44 9.50 32.48
N ALA A 333 -0.24 10.30 31.44
CA ALA A 333 -0.06 11.75 31.57
C ALA A 333 -1.28 12.44 32.21
N SER A 334 -2.50 12.00 31.88
CA SER A 334 -3.73 12.49 32.50
C SER A 334 -3.88 12.09 33.97
N LEU A 335 -3.40 10.91 34.35
CA LEU A 335 -3.41 10.47 35.76
C LEU A 335 -2.41 11.28 36.59
N ALA A 336 -1.20 11.48 36.08
CA ALA A 336 -0.18 12.33 36.68
C ALA A 336 -0.71 13.75 36.93
N LYS A 337 -1.27 14.41 35.91
CA LYS A 337 -1.89 15.76 36.05
C LYS A 337 -3.02 15.83 37.09
N ARG A 338 -3.67 14.70 37.40
CA ARG A 338 -4.72 14.59 38.42
C ARG A 338 -4.20 14.12 39.78
N ASN A 339 -2.90 13.96 39.94
CA ASN A 339 -2.24 13.42 41.13
C ASN A 339 -2.81 12.05 41.54
N ILE A 340 -3.05 11.19 40.55
CA ILE A 340 -3.50 9.81 40.76
C ILE A 340 -2.31 8.89 40.57
N GLU A 341 -1.96 8.14 41.62
CA GLU A 341 -0.92 7.10 41.62
C GLU A 341 -1.48 5.78 41.04
N PRO A 342 -1.10 5.38 39.81
CA PRO A 342 -1.66 4.19 39.18
C PRO A 342 -0.96 2.90 39.63
N VAL A 343 -1.71 1.80 39.66
CA VAL A 343 -1.13 0.46 39.70
C VAL A 343 -0.98 -0.04 38.26
N VAL A 344 0.22 -0.42 37.84
CA VAL A 344 0.54 -0.75 36.44
C VAL A 344 1.21 -2.12 36.33
N ILE A 345 0.84 -2.87 35.29
CA ILE A 345 1.32 -4.23 35.04
C ILE A 345 2.81 -4.23 34.67
N ASN A 346 3.61 -5.11 35.30
CA ASN A 346 5.07 -5.21 35.07
C ASN A 346 5.54 -6.55 34.45
N ASP A 347 4.66 -7.54 34.34
CA ASP A 347 4.94 -8.87 33.77
C ASP A 347 4.43 -9.03 32.32
N GLN A 348 4.17 -7.90 31.64
CA GLN A 348 3.91 -7.82 30.21
C GLN A 348 4.94 -6.87 29.59
N LYS A 349 5.77 -7.40 28.68
CA LYS A 349 6.88 -6.69 28.05
C LYS A 349 6.70 -6.56 26.55
N GLY A 350 7.17 -5.45 26.02
CA GLY A 350 7.10 -5.12 24.60
C GLY A 350 7.79 -3.80 24.29
N ARG A 351 7.58 -3.31 23.07
CA ARG A 351 8.07 -1.99 22.64
C ARG A 351 6.90 -1.09 22.25
N PRO A 352 6.76 0.12 22.83
CA PRO A 352 5.76 1.07 22.36
C PRO A 352 6.13 1.59 20.98
N THR A 353 5.13 1.71 20.10
CA THR A 353 5.34 2.17 18.72
C THR A 353 4.75 3.55 18.53
N TYR A 354 5.59 4.51 18.11
CA TYR A 354 5.07 5.81 17.73
C TYR A 354 4.36 5.70 16.38
N ALA A 355 3.12 6.20 16.30
CA ALA A 355 2.30 6.12 15.09
C ALA A 355 3.01 6.76 13.87
N GLU A 356 3.88 7.74 14.10
CA GLU A 356 4.70 8.35 13.06
C GLU A 356 5.77 7.39 12.49
N ASP A 357 6.43 6.59 13.32
CA ASP A 357 7.38 5.56 12.84
C ASP A 357 6.65 4.53 11.98
N LEU A 358 5.46 4.10 12.43
CA LEU A 358 4.62 3.16 11.69
C LEU A 358 4.17 3.75 10.33
N ALA A 359 3.73 5.02 10.31
CA ALA A 359 3.35 5.71 9.08
C ALA A 359 4.53 5.88 8.11
N LYS A 360 5.71 6.27 8.61
CA LYS A 360 6.93 6.40 7.80
C LYS A 360 7.40 5.07 7.24
N GLY A 361 7.33 3.99 8.03
CA GLY A 361 7.69 2.64 7.57
C GLY A 361 6.74 2.13 6.48
N ILE A 362 5.44 2.39 6.59
CA ILE A 362 4.47 2.07 5.54
C ILE A 362 4.78 2.84 4.25
N LYS A 363 5.02 4.15 4.34
CA LYS A 363 5.39 4.97 3.19
C LYS A 363 6.69 4.48 2.55
N HIS A 364 7.70 4.16 3.36
CA HIS A 364 8.97 3.60 2.91
C HIS A 364 8.77 2.33 2.07
N LEU A 365 8.03 1.34 2.59
CA LEU A 365 7.78 0.09 1.86
C LEU A 365 7.10 0.31 0.51
N LEU A 366 6.11 1.21 0.46
CA LEU A 366 5.42 1.57 -0.78
C LEU A 366 6.32 2.28 -1.78
N GLU A 367 7.14 3.24 -1.34
CA GLU A 367 8.01 4.04 -2.21
C GLU A 367 9.24 3.28 -2.71
N THR A 368 9.85 2.45 -1.86
CA THR A 368 10.99 1.62 -2.26
C THR A 368 10.57 0.35 -2.99
N GLN A 369 9.27 0.04 -3.03
CA GLN A 369 8.72 -1.20 -3.57
C GLN A 369 9.47 -2.43 -3.01
N ALA A 370 9.65 -2.45 -1.69
CA ALA A 370 10.31 -3.56 -1.01
C ALA A 370 9.58 -4.88 -1.30
N GLU A 371 10.24 -6.03 -1.11
CA GLU A 371 9.61 -7.32 -1.36
C GLU A 371 8.28 -7.45 -0.59
N TYR A 372 7.20 -7.80 -1.27
CA TYR A 372 5.90 -7.98 -0.64
C TYR A 372 5.94 -9.08 0.41
N GLY A 373 5.17 -8.93 1.49
CA GLY A 373 5.11 -9.91 2.56
C GLY A 373 4.70 -9.34 3.90
N VAL A 374 4.97 -10.12 4.94
CA VAL A 374 4.79 -9.73 6.34
C VAL A 374 6.02 -8.97 6.83
N TYR A 375 5.82 -7.90 7.58
CA TYR A 375 6.86 -7.12 8.25
C TYR A 375 6.45 -6.85 9.69
N ASN A 376 7.35 -7.10 10.62
CA ASN A 376 7.24 -6.58 11.96
C ASN A 376 7.76 -5.13 11.99
N LEU A 377 6.96 -4.22 12.55
CA LEU A 377 7.29 -2.81 12.64
C LEU A 377 6.78 -2.21 13.95
N SER A 378 7.72 -2.01 14.87
CA SER A 378 7.58 -1.15 16.04
C SER A 378 8.66 -0.07 16.04
N SER A 379 8.58 0.88 16.97
CA SER A 379 9.73 1.75 17.25
C SER A 379 10.87 0.91 17.83
N ALA A 380 12.11 1.33 17.56
CA ALA A 380 13.32 0.67 18.05
C ALA A 380 13.55 0.96 19.54
N GLY A 381 14.54 0.29 20.12
CA GLY A 381 14.91 0.44 21.53
C GLY A 381 14.84 -0.87 22.29
N ASP A 382 14.93 -0.78 23.61
CA ASP A 382 14.75 -1.91 24.51
C ASP A 382 13.27 -2.31 24.65
N ALA A 383 13.05 -3.56 25.05
CA ALA A 383 11.76 -4.04 25.50
C ALA A 383 11.59 -3.75 26.98
N VAL A 384 10.43 -3.24 27.37
CA VAL A 384 10.15 -2.77 28.74
C VAL A 384 8.77 -3.19 29.22
N GLY A 385 8.58 -3.22 30.53
CA GLY A 385 7.27 -3.37 31.16
C GLY A 385 6.37 -2.16 30.93
N ARG A 386 5.04 -2.33 31.06
CA ARG A 386 4.10 -1.20 30.98
C ARG A 386 4.29 -0.20 32.12
N ASP A 387 4.74 -0.67 33.28
CA ASP A 387 5.08 0.14 34.44
C ASP A 387 6.28 1.05 34.17
N GLU A 388 7.34 0.54 33.55
CA GLU A 388 8.49 1.34 33.13
C GLU A 388 8.11 2.44 32.14
N ILE A 389 7.20 2.13 31.20
CA ILE A 389 6.63 3.12 30.28
C ILE A 389 5.84 4.19 31.06
N ALA A 390 5.00 3.78 32.01
CA ALA A 390 4.24 4.71 32.84
C ALA A 390 5.16 5.62 33.67
N MET A 391 6.23 5.07 34.27
CA MET A 391 7.26 5.84 34.98
C MET A 391 7.94 6.85 34.04
N ALA A 392 8.28 6.43 32.81
CA ALA A 392 8.85 7.33 31.82
C ALA A 392 7.89 8.47 31.43
N VAL A 393 6.59 8.19 31.34
CA VAL A 393 5.57 9.24 31.13
C VAL A 393 5.51 10.20 32.31
N PHE A 394 5.46 9.68 33.56
CA PHE A 394 5.42 10.51 34.77
C PHE A 394 6.64 11.44 34.84
N ILE A 395 7.85 10.92 34.61
CA ILE A 395 9.07 11.73 34.50
C ILE A 395 8.92 12.80 33.42
N GLY A 396 8.43 12.42 32.24
CA GLY A 396 8.31 13.31 31.09
C GLY A 396 7.34 14.47 31.28
N VAL A 397 6.34 14.33 32.17
CA VAL A 397 5.39 15.39 32.53
C VAL A 397 5.70 16.04 33.89
N GLY A 398 6.88 15.81 34.46
CA GLY A 398 7.36 16.47 35.67
C GLY A 398 6.88 15.88 37.01
N HIS A 399 6.43 14.63 37.03
CA HIS A 399 5.99 13.89 38.22
C HIS A 399 7.03 12.85 38.69
N ASP A 400 6.95 12.43 39.95
CA ASP A 400 7.85 11.43 40.53
C ASP A 400 7.50 10.02 39.99
N PRO A 401 8.42 9.28 39.36
CA PRO A 401 8.16 7.92 38.90
C PRO A 401 7.77 6.95 40.04
N ALA A 402 8.11 7.25 41.30
CA ALA A 402 7.69 6.45 42.45
C ALA A 402 6.17 6.49 42.73
N GLU A 403 5.44 7.40 42.08
CA GLU A 403 3.97 7.45 42.09
C GLU A 403 3.33 6.33 41.25
N VAL A 404 4.12 5.59 40.46
CA VAL A 404 3.67 4.42 39.68
C VAL A 404 3.96 3.15 40.46
N HIS A 405 2.90 2.42 40.82
CA HIS A 405 2.99 1.18 41.60
C HIS A 405 2.98 -0.05 40.69
N SER A 406 4.12 -0.70 40.52
CA SER A 406 4.23 -1.93 39.72
C SER A 406 3.49 -3.11 40.36
N ALA A 407 2.81 -3.91 39.54
CA ALA A 407 2.13 -5.13 39.95
C ALA A 407 2.20 -6.20 38.85
N THR A 408 2.21 -7.48 39.23
CA THR A 408 2.00 -8.57 38.26
C THR A 408 0.57 -8.54 37.73
N THR A 409 0.30 -9.17 36.60
CA THR A 409 -1.05 -9.27 36.02
C THR A 409 -2.05 -9.85 37.04
N ALA A 410 -1.63 -10.85 37.83
CA ALA A 410 -2.44 -11.44 38.90
C ALA A 410 -2.73 -10.47 40.05
N GLN A 411 -1.72 -9.71 40.48
CA GLN A 411 -1.86 -8.68 41.52
C GLN A 411 -2.76 -7.54 41.06
N TYR A 412 -2.61 -7.09 39.81
CA TYR A 412 -3.43 -6.04 39.20
C TYR A 412 -4.92 -6.45 39.14
N ASN A 413 -5.21 -7.68 38.71
CA ASN A 413 -6.58 -8.20 38.69
C ASN A 413 -7.19 -8.26 40.10
N THR A 414 -6.41 -8.68 41.09
CA THR A 414 -6.82 -8.68 42.50
C THR A 414 -7.10 -7.27 42.98
N HIS A 415 -6.24 -6.30 42.66
CA HIS A 415 -6.43 -4.88 42.99
C HIS A 415 -7.72 -4.33 42.38
N ARG A 416 -7.99 -4.61 41.10
CA ARG A 416 -9.23 -4.17 40.43
C ARG A 416 -10.49 -4.73 41.10
N ALA A 417 -10.49 -6.02 41.42
CA ALA A 417 -11.62 -6.66 42.10
C ALA A 417 -11.88 -6.02 43.48
N GLN A 418 -10.83 -5.74 44.24
CA GLN A 418 -10.93 -5.05 45.52
C GLN A 418 -11.47 -3.62 45.38
N GLN A 419 -11.03 -2.87 44.36
CA GLN A 419 -11.50 -1.51 44.11
C GLN A 419 -12.98 -1.46 43.71
N ALA A 420 -13.42 -2.40 42.86
CA ALA A 420 -14.83 -2.51 42.49
C ALA A 420 -15.70 -2.83 43.72
N ALA A 421 -15.28 -3.79 44.54
CA ALA A 421 -15.97 -4.13 45.78
C ALA A 421 -16.08 -2.92 46.74
N LYS A 422 -15.00 -2.14 46.90
CA LYS A 422 -15.02 -0.91 47.71
C LYS A 422 -16.01 0.15 47.21
N LYS A 423 -16.25 0.22 45.89
CA LYS A 423 -17.19 1.16 45.26
C LYS A 423 -18.61 0.61 45.15
N GLY A 424 -18.89 -0.60 45.68
CA GLY A 424 -20.17 -1.28 45.50
C GLY A 424 -20.48 -1.60 44.03
N GLN A 425 -19.44 -1.68 43.19
CA GLN A 425 -19.55 -1.99 41.77
C GLN A 425 -19.37 -3.50 41.55
N PRO A 426 -19.99 -4.07 40.50
CA PRO A 426 -19.75 -5.45 40.13
C PRO A 426 -18.26 -5.69 39.88
N VAL A 427 -17.78 -6.88 40.27
CA VAL A 427 -16.41 -7.29 39.96
C VAL A 427 -16.24 -7.20 38.44
N PRO A 428 -15.20 -6.50 37.94
CA PRO A 428 -15.02 -6.37 36.51
C PRO A 428 -14.87 -7.73 35.85
N GLU A 429 -15.39 -7.88 34.64
CA GLU A 429 -15.11 -9.06 33.82
C GLU A 429 -13.60 -9.27 33.69
N ALA A 430 -13.19 -10.54 33.57
CA ALA A 430 -11.80 -10.89 33.35
C ALA A 430 -11.29 -10.16 32.10
N GLU A 431 -10.15 -9.47 32.22
CA GLU A 431 -9.53 -8.85 31.06
C GLU A 431 -9.19 -9.91 30.02
N ALA A 432 -9.26 -9.53 28.74
CA ALA A 432 -8.74 -10.35 27.67
C ALA A 432 -7.29 -10.73 27.96
N LEU A 433 -6.93 -12.00 27.74
CA LEU A 433 -5.57 -12.47 27.94
C LEU A 433 -4.61 -11.73 27.01
N ARG A 434 -3.48 -11.30 27.55
CA ARG A 434 -2.43 -10.56 26.83
C ARG A 434 -1.14 -11.38 26.85
N PRO A 435 -0.34 -11.35 25.78
CA PRO A 435 0.94 -12.02 25.76
C PRO A 435 1.88 -11.41 26.80
N ALA A 436 2.67 -12.26 27.47
CA ALA A 436 3.67 -11.81 28.44
C ALA A 436 4.86 -11.14 27.75
N GLU A 437 5.28 -11.67 26.60
CA GLU A 437 6.31 -11.09 25.73
C GLU A 437 5.68 -10.72 24.39
N SER A 438 6.00 -9.53 23.87
CA SER A 438 5.42 -8.99 22.62
C SER A 438 6.45 -8.23 21.78
N THR A 439 7.73 -8.50 22.02
CA THR A 439 8.83 -7.81 21.35
C THR A 439 9.04 -8.38 19.95
N PHE A 440 9.15 -7.51 18.96
CA PHE A 440 9.43 -7.92 17.58
C PHE A 440 10.92 -7.90 17.23
N ASP A 441 11.34 -8.86 16.41
CA ASP A 441 12.53 -8.71 15.57
C ASP A 441 12.23 -7.69 14.46
N LEU A 442 13.11 -6.70 14.28
CA LEU A 442 12.96 -5.62 13.29
C LEU A 442 13.96 -5.75 12.13
N SER A 443 14.77 -6.81 12.12
CA SER A 443 15.85 -7.00 11.14
C SER A 443 15.35 -6.98 9.69
N LYS A 444 14.15 -7.52 9.42
CA LYS A 444 13.57 -7.54 8.08
C LYS A 444 13.24 -6.14 7.56
N ILE A 445 12.57 -5.31 8.36
CA ILE A 445 12.26 -3.93 7.96
C ILE A 445 13.54 -3.09 7.87
N GLU A 446 14.50 -3.33 8.75
CA GLU A 446 15.81 -2.65 8.72
C GLU A 446 16.64 -3.01 7.47
N ALA A 447 16.55 -4.26 7.00
CA ALA A 447 17.20 -4.71 5.78
C ALA A 447 16.67 -3.99 4.52
N THR A 448 15.47 -3.41 4.57
CA THR A 448 14.94 -2.56 3.48
C THR A 448 15.55 -1.15 3.47
N GLY A 449 16.36 -0.80 4.48
CA GLY A 449 16.96 0.52 4.67
C GLY A 449 16.18 1.46 5.60
N PHE A 450 14.99 1.05 6.08
CA PHE A 450 14.23 1.82 7.06
C PHE A 450 14.85 1.70 8.46
N LYS A 451 14.85 2.79 9.23
CA LYS A 451 15.37 2.78 10.61
C LYS A 451 14.32 3.36 11.56
N PRO A 452 13.61 2.51 12.33
CA PRO A 452 12.65 3.00 13.30
C PRO A 452 13.33 3.87 14.37
N SER A 453 12.64 4.91 14.83
CA SER A 453 13.16 5.78 15.89
C SER A 453 13.20 5.03 17.24
N ASN A 454 14.08 5.45 18.15
CA ASN A 454 14.06 4.92 19.51
C ASN A 454 12.79 5.39 20.24
N TRP A 455 12.01 4.46 20.78
CA TRP A 455 10.71 4.76 21.38
C TRP A 455 10.77 5.76 22.54
N ARG A 456 11.88 5.83 23.31
CA ARG A 456 12.03 6.84 24.37
C ARG A 456 12.15 8.26 23.82
N ALA A 457 12.88 8.42 22.73
CA ALA A 457 12.99 9.70 22.05
C ALA A 457 11.63 10.11 21.47
N SER A 458 10.94 9.18 20.81
CA SER A 458 9.59 9.39 20.29
C SER A 458 8.58 9.71 21.41
N LEU A 459 8.69 9.06 22.57
CA LEU A 459 7.86 9.37 23.74
C LEU A 459 8.10 10.79 24.25
N ALA A 460 9.35 11.21 24.39
CA ALA A 460 9.68 12.57 24.84
C ALA A 460 9.11 13.64 23.88
N LEU A 461 9.25 13.43 22.57
CA LEU A 461 8.66 14.31 21.55
C LEU A 461 7.12 14.34 21.65
N TYR A 462 6.50 13.17 21.79
CA TYR A 462 5.05 13.06 21.94
C TYR A 462 4.53 13.80 23.18
N LEU A 463 5.19 13.65 24.33
CA LEU A 463 4.80 14.34 25.56
C LEU A 463 4.96 15.86 25.45
N ALA A 464 6.03 16.35 24.82
CA ALA A 464 6.22 17.77 24.58
C ALA A 464 5.09 18.38 23.71
N LEU A 465 4.58 17.62 22.73
CA LEU A 465 3.44 18.02 21.90
C LEU A 465 2.07 17.88 22.60
N LEU A 466 1.97 17.11 23.68
CA LEU A 466 0.75 17.02 24.49
C LEU A 466 0.56 18.22 25.44
N GLU A 467 1.62 18.98 25.69
CA GLU A 467 1.60 20.16 26.56
C GLU A 467 1.44 21.48 25.80
N SER A 468 1.69 21.47 24.49
CA SER A 468 1.37 22.56 23.56
C SER A 468 -0.11 22.57 23.19
#